data_AF-A0A3Q2PP49-F1
#
_entry.id   AF-A0A3Q2PP49-F1
#
_cell.length_a   1.000
_cell.length_b   1.000
_cell.length_c   1.000
_cell.angle_alpha   90.00
_cell.angle_beta   90.00
_cell.angle_gamma   90.00
#
_symmetry.space_group_name_H-M   'P 1'
#
loop_
_entity.id
_entity.type
_entity.pdbx_description
1 polymer ?
#
loop_
_entity_poly.entity_id
_entity_poly.type
_entity_poly.pdbx_seq_one_letter_code
_entity_poly.pdbx_strand_id
1 'polypeptide(L)'
;MLFTRSNRSDKVLAAITVSSCFIICLLGNSQMDSSYRPTLMFLQRGCCPDLELLDVNKKLDSKDTELSVCFQSLQKACPKLKVFRMLNIQINHKPMQKRDESEAGFPLLDEFCIANTEYSYMTDQVLQDILFGSTQLRVLDLRGSTRITTCGLAQLPCPKLECLFWGQYFTKNLGFTSVKKNLHLLMEKWGQTLQQLDITNQPFTGTDLEVALSFLLQVAHTETLLSLNLSGTRVTLQPLR
;
A
#
# COMPACT_ATOMS: atom_id res chain seq x y z
N MET A 1 -23.85 18.58 -6.50
CA MET A 1 -22.72 18.98 -7.36
C MET A 1 -22.68 17.99 -8.52
N LEU A 2 -23.02 18.45 -9.73
CA LEU A 2 -23.08 17.64 -10.96
C LEU A 2 -21.75 17.75 -11.70
N PHE A 3 -21.15 16.63 -12.13
CA PHE A 3 -20.14 16.65 -13.19
C PHE A 3 -20.25 15.42 -14.11
N THR A 4 -20.52 15.71 -15.40
CA THR A 4 -20.33 14.87 -16.60
C THR A 4 -19.68 15.81 -17.62
N ARG A 5 -18.79 15.46 -18.57
CA ARG A 5 -18.56 14.23 -19.33
C ARG A 5 -17.16 14.30 -19.95
N SER A 6 -16.61 13.13 -20.23
CA SER A 6 -15.39 12.83 -21.00
C SER A 6 -15.37 13.46 -22.41
N ASN A 7 -14.18 13.87 -22.87
CA ASN A 7 -13.80 13.73 -24.28
C ASN A 7 -12.28 13.45 -24.44
N ARG A 8 -11.94 12.75 -25.53
CA ARG A 8 -10.69 12.03 -25.80
C ARG A 8 -9.39 12.83 -25.60
N SER A 9 -8.35 12.08 -25.21
CA SER A 9 -6.92 12.45 -25.15
C SER A 9 -6.55 13.54 -24.15
N ASP A 10 -6.90 13.34 -22.88
CA ASP A 10 -6.05 13.56 -21.70
C ASP A 10 -6.84 13.12 -20.46
N LYS A 11 -6.17 12.50 -19.48
CA LYS A 11 -6.78 11.83 -18.33
C LYS A 11 -7.66 12.78 -17.50
N VAL A 12 -8.99 12.73 -17.67
CA VAL A 12 -9.96 13.25 -16.70
C VAL A 12 -11.11 12.27 -16.57
N LEU A 13 -11.22 11.57 -15.44
CA LEU A 13 -12.49 11.02 -14.97
C LEU A 13 -12.55 11.10 -13.45
N ALA A 14 -13.16 12.17 -12.96
CA ALA A 14 -13.81 12.20 -11.66
C ALA A 14 -15.17 11.50 -11.82
N ALA A 15 -15.45 10.47 -11.04
CA ALA A 15 -16.82 9.98 -10.88
C ALA A 15 -17.35 10.51 -9.54
N ILE A 16 -17.91 11.73 -9.57
CA ILE A 16 -18.80 12.27 -8.54
C ILE A 16 -20.17 12.46 -9.18
N THR A 17 -20.97 11.40 -9.25
CA THR A 17 -22.43 11.49 -9.48
C THR A 17 -23.14 11.27 -8.16
N VAL A 18 -23.61 12.35 -7.55
CA VAL A 18 -24.39 12.39 -6.29
C VAL A 18 -25.62 11.48 -6.40
N SER A 19 -25.43 10.19 -6.17
CA SER A 19 -26.43 9.14 -6.04
C SER A 19 -25.80 8.07 -5.17
N SER A 20 -26.59 7.50 -4.27
CA SER A 20 -26.24 6.62 -3.15
C SER A 20 -25.58 5.27 -3.51
N CYS A 21 -25.03 5.09 -4.72
CA CYS A 21 -24.51 3.82 -5.24
C CYS A 21 -23.13 3.98 -5.90
N PHE A 22 -22.14 4.52 -5.19
CA PHE A 22 -20.76 4.54 -5.71
C PHE A 22 -20.05 3.23 -5.43
N ILE A 23 -19.62 2.55 -6.49
CA ILE A 23 -18.75 1.37 -6.42
C ILE A 23 -17.27 1.78 -6.60
N ILE A 24 -17.00 2.90 -7.32
CA ILE A 24 -15.65 3.32 -7.71
C ILE A 24 -15.49 4.83 -7.50
N CYS A 25 -14.40 5.23 -6.82
CA CYS A 25 -13.96 6.62 -6.67
C CYS A 25 -12.52 6.76 -7.15
N LEU A 26 -12.33 7.48 -8.27
CA LEU A 26 -11.02 7.82 -8.83
C LEU A 26 -10.81 9.33 -8.73
N LEU A 27 -9.72 9.73 -8.09
CA LEU A 27 -9.29 11.11 -7.97
C LEU A 27 -7.87 11.22 -8.54
N GLY A 28 -7.76 11.52 -9.83
CA GLY A 28 -6.47 11.62 -10.52
C GLY A 28 -6.13 13.06 -10.94
N ASN A 29 -4.84 13.42 -10.89
CA ASN A 29 -4.02 14.39 -11.67
C ASN A 29 -4.68 15.65 -12.29
N SER A 30 -5.84 16.08 -11.84
CA SER A 30 -6.47 17.33 -12.25
C SER A 30 -5.91 18.49 -11.41
N GLN A 31 -5.99 19.73 -11.92
CA GLN A 31 -5.64 20.95 -11.17
C GLN A 31 -6.50 21.16 -9.90
N MET A 32 -7.43 20.25 -9.59
CA MET A 32 -8.32 20.31 -8.43
C MET A 32 -7.70 19.67 -7.19
N ASP A 33 -6.55 20.18 -6.76
CA ASP A 33 -5.87 19.73 -5.54
C ASP A 33 -6.74 19.93 -4.28
N SER A 34 -7.70 20.85 -4.35
CA SER A 34 -8.66 21.15 -3.29
C SER A 34 -9.79 20.13 -3.12
N SER A 35 -9.97 19.17 -4.04
CA SER A 35 -11.14 18.27 -4.04
C SER A 35 -10.95 16.97 -3.23
N TYR A 36 -9.70 16.59 -2.90
CA TYR A 36 -9.40 15.35 -2.18
C TYR A 36 -9.94 15.36 -0.74
N ARG A 37 -9.72 16.46 0.00
CA ARG A 37 -10.12 16.57 1.41
C ARG A 37 -11.65 16.53 1.59
N PRO A 38 -12.46 17.30 0.84
CA PRO A 38 -13.91 17.18 0.92
C PRO A 38 -14.44 15.79 0.55
N THR A 39 -13.85 15.16 -0.47
CA THR A 39 -14.27 13.81 -0.91
C THR A 39 -13.97 12.76 0.16
N LEU A 40 -12.79 12.77 0.77
CA LEU A 40 -12.50 11.88 1.89
C LEU A 40 -13.41 12.11 3.09
N MET A 41 -13.68 13.36 3.45
CA MET A 41 -14.63 13.66 4.52
C MET A 41 -16.04 13.15 4.20
N PHE A 42 -16.47 13.21 2.94
CA PHE A 42 -17.75 12.64 2.49
C PHE A 42 -17.77 11.11 2.63
N LEU A 43 -16.71 10.42 2.21
CA LEU A 43 -16.57 8.98 2.37
C LEU A 43 -16.56 8.57 3.84
N GLN A 44 -15.77 9.24 4.68
CA GLN A 44 -15.67 8.98 6.12
C GLN A 44 -16.98 9.18 6.90
N ARG A 45 -17.95 9.90 6.32
CA ARG A 45 -19.29 10.08 6.89
C ARG A 45 -20.28 8.96 6.52
N GLY A 46 -19.84 7.94 5.78
CA GLY A 46 -20.70 6.81 5.41
C GLY A 46 -21.60 7.08 4.21
N CYS A 47 -21.30 8.10 3.39
CA CYS A 47 -22.15 8.45 2.25
C CYS A 47 -22.01 7.50 1.05
N CYS A 48 -21.04 6.58 1.06
CA CYS A 48 -20.79 5.58 0.01
C CYS A 48 -20.45 4.19 0.61
N PRO A 49 -21.41 3.48 1.24
CA PRO A 49 -21.14 2.20 1.90
C PRO A 49 -20.77 1.06 0.95
N ASP A 50 -21.17 1.18 -0.32
CA ASP A 50 -20.91 0.18 -1.37
C ASP A 50 -19.60 0.43 -2.15
N LEU A 51 -18.75 1.34 -1.68
CA LEU A 51 -17.49 1.66 -2.34
C LEU A 51 -16.56 0.44 -2.34
N GLU A 52 -16.17 -0.02 -3.53
CA GLU A 52 -15.25 -1.14 -3.73
C GLU A 52 -13.85 -0.68 -4.16
N LEU A 53 -13.72 0.50 -4.79
CA LEU A 53 -12.45 1.04 -5.26
C LEU A 53 -12.29 2.51 -4.85
N LEU A 54 -11.20 2.81 -4.13
CA LEU A 54 -10.73 4.16 -3.86
C LEU A 54 -9.30 4.33 -4.41
N ASP A 55 -9.13 5.17 -5.42
CA ASP A 55 -7.83 5.49 -6.02
C ASP A 55 -7.62 7.00 -6.00
N VAL A 56 -6.59 7.45 -5.30
CA VAL A 56 -6.21 8.84 -5.19
C VAL A 56 -4.77 8.98 -5.66
N ASN A 57 -4.54 9.79 -6.69
CA ASN A 57 -3.22 9.95 -7.29
C ASN A 57 -2.93 11.42 -7.55
N LYS A 58 -1.96 11.97 -6.81
CA LYS A 58 -1.48 13.35 -7.00
C LYS A 58 -0.33 13.40 -8.00
N LYS A 59 -0.14 14.57 -8.61
CA LYS A 59 1.05 14.85 -9.42
C LYS A 59 2.29 14.94 -8.53
N LEU A 60 3.40 14.43 -9.04
CA LEU A 60 4.71 14.41 -8.36
C LEU A 60 5.20 15.81 -7.96
N ASP A 61 4.86 16.84 -8.73
CA ASP A 61 5.30 18.23 -8.50
C ASP A 61 4.29 19.07 -7.70
N SER A 62 3.25 18.46 -7.10
CA SER A 62 2.32 19.21 -6.26
C SER A 62 2.99 19.68 -4.97
N LYS A 63 2.66 20.92 -4.54
CA LYS A 63 3.16 21.51 -3.29
C LYS A 63 2.38 21.04 -2.04
N ASP A 64 1.17 20.50 -2.21
CA ASP A 64 0.34 20.01 -1.10
C ASP A 64 0.18 18.50 -1.26
N THR A 65 1.18 17.71 -0.91
CA THR A 65 1.09 16.24 -0.99
C THR A 65 0.51 15.61 0.27
N GLU A 66 0.33 16.38 1.35
CA GLU A 66 -0.14 15.87 2.63
C GLU A 66 -1.67 15.72 2.67
N LEU A 67 -2.12 14.54 3.11
CA LEU A 67 -3.54 14.25 3.27
C LEU A 67 -3.79 13.58 4.61
N SER A 68 -4.62 14.23 5.41
CA SER A 68 -5.00 13.68 6.70
C SER A 68 -6.14 12.68 6.54
N VAL A 69 -5.92 11.45 7.01
CA VAL A 69 -6.88 10.35 6.85
C VAL A 69 -7.11 9.68 8.21
N CYS A 70 -8.38 9.55 8.59
CA CYS A 70 -8.79 8.66 9.66
C CYS A 70 -9.27 7.34 9.03
N PHE A 71 -8.41 6.32 9.09
CA PHE A 71 -8.68 5.02 8.50
C PHE A 71 -9.80 4.28 9.21
N GLN A 72 -9.93 4.41 10.53
CA GLN A 72 -11.04 3.84 11.29
C GLN A 72 -12.40 4.35 10.80
N SER A 73 -12.53 5.64 10.48
CA SER A 73 -13.76 6.16 9.87
C SER A 73 -14.01 5.56 8.49
N LEU A 74 -12.97 5.36 7.67
CA LEU A 74 -13.12 4.72 6.36
C LEU A 74 -13.49 3.24 6.47
N GLN A 75 -12.89 2.49 7.40
CA GLN A 75 -13.20 1.08 7.66
C GLN A 75 -14.68 0.90 8.00
N LYS A 76 -15.23 1.76 8.87
CA LYS A 76 -16.67 1.75 9.23
C LYS A 76 -17.56 2.18 8.08
N ALA A 77 -17.14 3.19 7.34
CA ALA A 77 -17.97 3.82 6.31
C ALA A 77 -17.99 3.07 4.98
N CYS A 78 -16.93 2.32 4.64
CA CYS A 78 -16.73 1.66 3.36
C CYS A 78 -16.30 0.19 3.55
N PRO A 79 -17.14 -0.67 4.17
CA PRO A 79 -16.76 -2.04 4.52
C PRO A 79 -16.56 -2.96 3.30
N LYS A 80 -17.06 -2.55 2.12
CA LYS A 80 -16.93 -3.31 0.86
C LYS A 80 -15.67 -2.97 0.05
N LEU A 81 -14.78 -2.15 0.58
CA LEU A 81 -13.59 -1.70 -0.13
C LEU A 81 -12.67 -2.89 -0.47
N LYS A 82 -12.41 -3.08 -1.76
CA LYS A 82 -11.55 -4.14 -2.32
C LYS A 82 -10.21 -3.60 -2.77
N VAL A 83 -10.19 -2.38 -3.31
CA VAL A 83 -8.97 -1.75 -3.81
C VAL A 83 -8.82 -0.36 -3.19
N PHE A 84 -7.70 -0.13 -2.53
CA PHE A 84 -7.37 1.15 -1.93
C PHE A 84 -5.96 1.60 -2.36
N ARG A 85 -5.91 2.62 -3.21
CA ARG A 85 -4.68 3.22 -3.73
C ARG A 85 -4.56 4.69 -3.35
N MET A 86 -3.40 5.05 -2.80
CA MET A 86 -2.99 6.41 -2.49
C MET A 86 -1.58 6.60 -3.04
N LEU A 87 -1.48 7.28 -4.16
CA LEU A 87 -0.25 7.47 -4.92
C LEU A 87 0.21 8.91 -4.82
N ASN A 88 1.48 9.11 -4.50
CA ASN A 88 2.13 10.42 -4.39
C ASN A 88 1.48 11.32 -3.31
N ILE A 89 1.02 10.71 -2.22
CA ILE A 89 0.31 11.38 -1.12
C ILE A 89 0.96 11.00 0.21
N GLN A 90 1.43 12.02 0.92
CA GLN A 90 1.93 11.87 2.28
C GLN A 90 0.75 11.73 3.24
N ILE A 91 0.42 10.49 3.61
CA ILE A 91 -0.72 10.25 4.50
C ILE A 91 -0.36 10.59 5.94
N ASN A 92 -1.03 11.60 6.48
CA ASN A 92 -1.00 11.92 7.90
C ASN A 92 -2.13 11.18 8.61
N HIS A 93 -1.79 10.05 9.23
CA HIS A 93 -2.74 9.21 9.94
C HIS A 93 -3.29 9.94 11.18
N LYS A 94 -4.62 10.09 11.23
CA LYS A 94 -5.34 10.50 12.45
C LYS A 94 -5.80 9.27 13.21
N PRO A 95 -5.12 8.89 14.30
CA PRO A 95 -5.62 7.83 15.16
C PRO A 95 -6.94 8.28 15.79
N MET A 96 -7.91 7.38 15.86
CA MET A 96 -9.10 7.55 16.69
C MET A 96 -8.97 6.66 17.94
N GLN A 97 -9.91 6.79 18.90
CA GLN A 97 -9.88 6.10 20.19
C GLN A 97 -9.72 4.57 20.07
N LYS A 98 -9.44 3.91 21.21
CA LYS A 98 -9.24 2.46 21.31
C LYS A 98 -10.18 1.68 20.39
N ARG A 99 -9.59 0.79 19.58
CA ARG A 99 -10.29 -0.18 18.73
C ARG A 99 -11.35 -0.90 19.55
N ASP A 100 -12.58 -0.91 19.05
CA ASP A 100 -13.64 -1.78 19.56
C ASP A 100 -13.42 -3.19 18.99
N GLU A 101 -13.59 -4.23 19.82
CA GLU A 101 -13.43 -5.63 19.40
C GLU A 101 -14.39 -6.02 18.28
N SER A 102 -15.49 -5.27 18.10
CA SER A 102 -16.46 -5.46 17.02
C SER A 102 -16.02 -4.89 15.66
N GLU A 103 -14.92 -4.16 15.58
CA GLU A 103 -14.44 -3.57 14.31
C GLU A 103 -13.86 -4.65 13.38
N ALA A 104 -14.34 -4.70 12.14
CA ALA A 104 -13.90 -5.68 11.13
C ALA A 104 -12.71 -5.20 10.27
N GLY A 105 -12.25 -3.96 10.43
CA GLY A 105 -11.23 -3.36 9.56
C GLY A 105 -11.73 -3.27 8.10
N PHE A 106 -10.88 -3.68 7.14
CA PHE A 106 -11.26 -3.85 5.73
C PHE A 106 -11.27 -5.35 5.35
N PRO A 107 -12.39 -6.06 5.57
CA PRO A 107 -12.45 -7.52 5.44
C PRO A 107 -12.40 -8.04 3.99
N LEU A 108 -12.75 -7.20 3.00
CA LEU A 108 -12.77 -7.54 1.58
C LEU A 108 -11.60 -6.95 0.79
N LEU A 109 -10.63 -6.33 1.48
CA LEU A 109 -9.52 -5.64 0.82
C LEU A 109 -8.59 -6.65 0.14
N ASP A 110 -8.49 -6.53 -1.18
CA ASP A 110 -7.67 -7.36 -2.06
C ASP A 110 -6.35 -6.65 -2.41
N GLU A 111 -6.41 -5.34 -2.58
CA GLU A 111 -5.26 -4.50 -2.90
C GLU A 111 -5.16 -3.26 -2.00
N PHE A 112 -3.96 -3.06 -1.45
CA PHE A 112 -3.60 -1.88 -0.70
C PHE A 112 -2.29 -1.29 -1.25
N CYS A 113 -2.35 -0.02 -1.66
CA CYS A 113 -1.23 0.69 -2.24
C CYS A 113 -1.06 2.07 -1.59
N ILE A 114 0.09 2.28 -0.97
CA ILE A 114 0.59 3.58 -0.55
C ILE A 114 2.01 3.72 -1.10
N ALA A 115 2.10 4.17 -2.35
CA ALA A 115 3.37 4.42 -3.01
C ALA A 115 3.69 5.92 -2.99
N ASN A 116 4.84 6.26 -2.42
CA ASN A 116 5.28 7.64 -2.24
C ASN A 116 6.62 7.89 -2.92
N THR A 117 6.75 9.09 -3.50
CA THR A 117 7.96 9.55 -4.19
C THR A 117 8.83 10.48 -3.36
N GLU A 118 8.42 10.81 -2.14
CA GLU A 118 9.22 11.63 -1.23
C GLU A 118 9.35 10.95 0.14
N TYR A 119 8.63 11.48 1.13
CA TYR A 119 8.59 10.97 2.49
C TYR A 119 7.27 10.24 2.75
N SER A 120 7.31 9.23 3.61
CA SER A 120 6.12 8.49 4.04
C SER A 120 6.08 8.48 5.58
N TYR A 121 4.97 8.94 6.15
CA TYR A 121 4.70 8.82 7.59
C TYR A 121 4.31 7.40 8.00
N MET A 122 4.20 6.47 7.05
CA MET A 122 3.77 5.10 7.32
C MET A 122 4.73 4.41 8.31
N THR A 123 4.17 3.80 9.35
CA THR A 123 4.87 3.03 10.38
C THR A 123 4.30 1.61 10.41
N ASP A 124 5.01 0.66 11.02
CA ASP A 124 4.45 -0.67 11.27
C ASP A 124 3.12 -0.58 12.03
N GLN A 125 3.05 0.25 13.07
CA GLN A 125 1.82 0.47 13.86
C GLN A 125 0.68 1.01 13.00
N VAL A 126 0.94 2.03 12.17
CA VAL A 126 -0.10 2.61 11.30
C VAL A 126 -0.57 1.58 10.29
N LEU A 127 0.34 0.78 9.72
CA LEU A 127 -0.03 -0.27 8.78
C LEU A 127 -0.89 -1.35 9.45
N GLN A 128 -0.56 -1.73 10.70
CA GLN A 128 -1.38 -2.65 11.51
C GLN A 128 -2.77 -2.06 11.81
N ASP A 129 -2.87 -0.78 12.13
CA ASP A 129 -4.15 -0.11 12.37
C ASP A 129 -5.04 -0.05 11.13
N ILE A 130 -4.44 -0.03 9.93
CA ILE A 130 -5.16 -0.04 8.66
C ILE A 130 -5.59 -1.45 8.26
N LEU A 131 -4.68 -2.43 8.40
CA LEU A 131 -4.82 -3.74 7.78
C LEU A 131 -5.21 -4.87 8.76
N PHE A 132 -5.50 -4.58 10.03
CA PHE A 132 -5.80 -5.62 11.04
C PHE A 132 -6.95 -6.57 10.69
N GLY A 133 -7.86 -6.18 9.79
CA GLY A 133 -8.95 -7.03 9.30
C GLY A 133 -8.76 -7.56 7.87
N SER A 134 -7.67 -7.22 7.20
CA SER A 134 -7.45 -7.46 5.77
C SER A 134 -6.87 -8.84 5.48
N THR A 135 -7.62 -9.89 5.83
CA THR A 135 -7.20 -11.30 5.68
C THR A 135 -7.15 -11.77 4.22
N GLN A 136 -7.85 -11.07 3.32
CA GLN A 136 -7.92 -11.40 1.89
C GLN A 136 -6.90 -10.64 1.04
N LEU A 137 -6.04 -9.82 1.64
CA LEU A 137 -5.11 -8.96 0.90
C LEU A 137 -4.13 -9.80 0.06
N ARG A 138 -4.10 -9.55 -1.25
CA ARG A 138 -3.23 -10.20 -2.23
C ARG A 138 -2.12 -9.29 -2.72
N VAL A 139 -2.38 -7.98 -2.82
CA VAL A 139 -1.43 -6.99 -3.34
C VAL A 139 -1.13 -5.94 -2.27
N LEU A 140 0.15 -5.80 -1.91
CA LEU A 140 0.64 -4.80 -0.98
C LEU A 140 1.76 -3.98 -1.63
N ASP A 141 1.47 -2.72 -1.90
CA ASP A 141 2.44 -1.76 -2.44
C ASP A 141 2.73 -0.66 -1.43
N LEU A 142 3.97 -0.63 -0.97
CA LEU A 142 4.50 0.26 0.06
C LEU A 142 5.76 0.97 -0.41
N ARG A 143 5.91 1.17 -1.72
CA ARG A 143 7.10 1.84 -2.28
C ARG A 143 7.32 3.20 -1.63
N GLY A 144 8.57 3.48 -1.25
CA GLY A 144 8.95 4.70 -0.53
C GLY A 144 8.65 4.71 0.98
N SER A 145 8.01 3.66 1.53
CA SER A 145 7.76 3.55 2.99
C SER A 145 8.98 3.01 3.74
N THR A 146 9.91 3.91 4.06
CA THR A 146 11.22 3.57 4.65
C THR A 146 11.15 3.00 6.08
N ARG A 147 10.13 3.40 6.85
CA ARG A 147 9.98 3.08 8.28
C ARG A 147 9.23 1.77 8.56
N ILE A 148 8.71 1.11 7.53
CA ILE A 148 8.16 -0.24 7.66
C ILE A 148 9.30 -1.22 7.92
N THR A 149 9.10 -2.24 8.75
CA THR A 149 10.08 -3.30 9.01
C THR A 149 9.59 -4.66 8.51
N THR A 150 10.51 -5.60 8.35
CA THR A 150 10.19 -7.00 8.06
C THR A 150 9.30 -7.61 9.14
N CYS A 151 9.59 -7.33 10.42
CA CYS A 151 8.76 -7.78 11.54
C CYS A 151 7.33 -7.20 11.47
N GLY A 152 7.20 -5.91 11.16
CA GLY A 152 5.90 -5.27 11.00
C GLY A 152 5.05 -5.89 9.89
N LEU A 153 5.67 -6.17 8.74
CA LEU A 153 5.04 -6.89 7.62
C LEU A 153 4.67 -8.34 7.98
N ALA A 154 5.56 -9.04 8.68
CA ALA A 154 5.34 -10.41 9.13
C ALA A 154 4.15 -10.53 10.10
N GLN A 155 3.81 -9.47 10.84
CA GLN A 155 2.66 -9.45 11.75
C GLN A 155 1.31 -9.19 11.08
N LEU A 156 1.27 -8.79 9.80
CA LEU A 156 0.00 -8.47 9.12
C LEU A 156 -0.94 -9.70 9.03
N PRO A 157 -2.27 -9.55 9.05
CA PRO A 157 -3.20 -10.67 9.07
C PRO A 157 -3.51 -11.26 7.69
N CYS A 158 -2.70 -10.98 6.66
CA CYS A 158 -2.87 -11.49 5.31
C CYS A 158 -1.93 -12.69 5.06
N PRO A 159 -2.41 -13.95 5.08
CA PRO A 159 -1.54 -15.13 4.93
C PRO A 159 -1.19 -15.46 3.47
N LYS A 160 -1.96 -14.96 2.50
CA LYS A 160 -1.86 -15.37 1.08
C LYS A 160 -1.47 -14.21 0.16
N LEU A 161 -0.49 -13.41 0.59
CA LEU A 161 -0.01 -12.29 -0.21
C LEU A 161 0.67 -12.80 -1.49
N GLU A 162 0.35 -12.19 -2.62
CA GLU A 162 0.86 -12.57 -3.94
C GLU A 162 1.86 -11.55 -4.48
N CYS A 163 1.62 -10.26 -4.24
CA CYS A 163 2.50 -9.19 -4.72
C CYS A 163 2.93 -8.30 -3.56
N LEU A 164 4.24 -8.21 -3.34
CA LEU A 164 4.84 -7.26 -2.43
C LEU A 164 5.73 -6.28 -3.20
N PHE A 165 5.31 -5.03 -3.29
CA PHE A 165 6.12 -3.94 -3.83
C PHE A 165 6.63 -3.06 -2.69
N TRP A 166 7.88 -3.26 -2.30
CA TRP A 166 8.52 -2.57 -1.19
C TRP A 166 9.88 -2.03 -1.62
N GLY A 167 9.97 -1.39 -2.77
CA GLY A 167 11.18 -0.72 -3.25
C GLY A 167 11.34 0.72 -2.72
N GLN A 168 12.58 1.24 -2.77
CA GLN A 168 12.94 2.62 -2.42
C GLN A 168 13.47 3.38 -3.65
N TYR A 169 12.60 4.07 -4.39
CA TYR A 169 12.99 4.66 -5.70
C TYR A 169 13.40 6.14 -5.65
N PHE A 170 12.86 6.93 -4.71
CA PHE A 170 12.95 8.39 -4.77
C PHE A 170 13.32 9.04 -3.42
N THR A 171 13.82 8.26 -2.47
CA THR A 171 14.12 8.75 -1.13
C THR A 171 15.42 9.58 -1.15
N LYS A 172 15.31 10.92 -1.10
CA LYS A 172 16.46 11.83 -0.96
C LYS A 172 17.30 11.57 0.32
N ASN A 173 16.78 10.78 1.24
CA ASN A 173 17.35 10.42 2.54
C ASN A 173 17.77 8.94 2.65
N LEU A 174 18.23 8.30 1.56
CA LEU A 174 18.80 6.94 1.60
C LEU A 174 19.90 6.78 2.68
N GLY A 175 20.62 7.86 3.01
CA GLY A 175 21.65 7.87 4.05
C GLY A 175 21.14 7.69 5.49
N PHE A 176 19.83 7.76 5.74
CA PHE A 176 19.24 7.64 7.09
C PHE A 176 18.43 6.36 7.30
N THR A 177 18.33 5.48 6.29
CA THR A 177 17.59 4.22 6.45
C THR A 177 18.48 3.18 7.13
N SER A 178 18.09 2.76 8.34
CA SER A 178 18.77 1.66 9.03
C SER A 178 18.76 0.39 8.18
N VAL A 179 19.83 -0.39 8.31
CA VAL A 179 19.94 -1.72 7.69
C VAL A 179 18.72 -2.56 8.08
N LYS A 180 18.00 -3.08 7.08
CA LYS A 180 16.90 -4.01 7.31
C LYS A 180 17.46 -5.41 7.51
N LYS A 181 16.72 -6.23 8.25
CA LYS A 181 17.11 -7.57 8.67
C LYS A 181 15.91 -8.52 8.57
N ASN A 182 16.17 -9.82 8.61
CA ASN A 182 15.16 -10.87 8.75
C ASN A 182 14.17 -10.91 7.58
N LEU A 183 14.66 -10.71 6.35
CA LEU A 183 13.81 -10.82 5.16
C LEU A 183 13.18 -12.21 5.03
N HIS A 184 13.86 -13.25 5.51
CA HIS A 184 13.39 -14.63 5.53
C HIS A 184 12.02 -14.80 6.22
N LEU A 185 11.67 -13.96 7.20
CA LEU A 185 10.35 -14.02 7.86
C LEU A 185 9.20 -13.77 6.87
N LEU A 186 9.43 -12.96 5.84
CA LEU A 186 8.44 -12.74 4.78
C LEU A 186 8.37 -13.92 3.84
N MET A 187 9.49 -14.61 3.61
CA MET A 187 9.54 -15.80 2.75
C MET A 187 8.87 -16.97 3.46
N GLU A 188 9.10 -17.15 4.77
CA GLU A 188 8.38 -18.12 5.59
C GLU A 188 6.87 -17.90 5.55
N LYS A 189 6.45 -16.63 5.66
CA LYS A 189 5.03 -16.28 5.70
C LYS A 189 4.32 -16.39 4.34
N TRP A 190 4.95 -15.87 3.28
CA TRP A 190 4.29 -15.66 1.98
C TRP A 190 4.92 -16.43 0.84
N GLY A 191 6.07 -17.09 1.02
CA GLY A 191 6.84 -17.68 -0.09
C GLY A 191 6.07 -18.72 -0.91
N GLN A 192 5.08 -19.39 -0.33
CA GLN A 192 4.19 -20.31 -1.06
C GLN A 192 3.20 -19.62 -2.00
N THR A 193 2.81 -18.37 -1.72
CA THR A 193 1.81 -17.63 -2.50
C THR A 193 2.40 -16.46 -3.29
N LEU A 194 3.63 -16.05 -2.96
CA LEU A 194 4.27 -14.89 -3.52
C LEU A 194 4.60 -15.11 -4.99
N GLN A 195 4.01 -14.28 -5.84
CA GLN A 195 4.22 -14.22 -7.28
C GLN A 195 5.17 -13.09 -7.67
N GLN A 196 5.13 -11.98 -6.94
CA GLN A 196 5.97 -10.82 -7.24
C GLN A 196 6.60 -10.26 -5.97
N LEU A 197 7.92 -10.15 -5.97
CA LEU A 197 8.69 -9.51 -4.91
C LEU A 197 9.55 -8.40 -5.50
N ASP A 198 9.27 -7.16 -5.09
CA ASP A 198 10.12 -6.02 -5.38
C ASP A 198 10.65 -5.41 -4.09
N ILE A 199 11.97 -5.52 -3.88
CA ILE A 199 12.69 -4.90 -2.77
C ILE A 199 13.82 -4.01 -3.26
N THR A 200 13.62 -3.37 -4.42
CA THR A 200 14.59 -2.46 -5.05
C THR A 200 15.15 -1.47 -4.02
N ASN A 201 16.47 -1.29 -3.99
CA ASN A 201 17.18 -0.36 -3.10
C ASN A 201 16.90 -0.55 -1.59
N GLN A 202 16.32 -1.68 -1.16
CA GLN A 202 16.18 -1.95 0.27
C GLN A 202 17.56 -2.23 0.90
N PRO A 203 17.85 -1.67 2.09
CA PRO A 203 19.17 -1.74 2.70
C PRO A 203 19.38 -3.06 3.46
N PHE A 204 19.16 -4.20 2.81
CA PHE A 204 19.49 -5.52 3.34
C PHE A 204 20.97 -5.84 3.16
N THR A 205 21.54 -6.64 4.07
CA THR A 205 22.89 -7.19 3.89
C THR A 205 22.87 -8.34 2.90
N GLY A 206 24.01 -8.65 2.27
CA GLY A 206 24.14 -9.82 1.38
C GLY A 206 23.74 -11.12 2.08
N THR A 207 24.18 -11.29 3.34
CA THR A 207 23.83 -12.46 4.16
C THR A 207 22.32 -12.60 4.41
N ASP A 208 21.61 -11.50 4.69
CA ASP A 208 20.15 -11.57 4.90
C ASP A 208 19.41 -11.92 3.61
N LEU A 209 19.88 -11.40 2.48
CA LEU A 209 19.35 -11.75 1.16
C LEU A 209 19.60 -13.23 0.83
N GLU A 210 20.80 -13.75 1.08
CA GLU A 210 21.15 -15.15 0.84
C GLU A 210 20.28 -16.10 1.68
N VAL A 211 20.09 -15.80 2.97
CA VAL A 211 19.21 -16.58 3.85
C VAL A 211 17.77 -16.54 3.33
N ALA A 212 17.25 -15.35 3.02
CA ALA A 212 15.89 -15.21 2.52
C ALA A 212 15.66 -15.96 1.19
N LEU A 213 16.58 -15.86 0.24
CA LEU A 213 16.48 -16.55 -1.05
C LEU A 213 16.58 -18.07 -0.87
N SER A 214 17.44 -18.55 0.02
CA SER A 214 17.52 -19.97 0.37
C SER A 214 16.18 -20.48 0.91
N PHE A 215 15.54 -19.73 1.80
CA PHE A 215 14.20 -20.05 2.29
C PHE A 215 13.17 -20.03 1.17
N LEU A 216 13.18 -19.00 0.32
CA LEU A 216 12.25 -18.87 -0.79
C LEU A 216 12.34 -20.07 -1.73
N LEU A 217 13.55 -20.55 -2.05
CA LEU A 217 13.76 -21.76 -2.87
C LEU A 217 13.22 -23.04 -2.23
N GLN A 218 13.14 -23.10 -0.91
CA GLN A 218 12.61 -24.26 -0.18
C GLN A 218 11.07 -24.26 -0.13
N VAL A 219 10.47 -23.08 -0.01
CA VAL A 219 9.01 -22.95 0.24
C VAL A 219 8.22 -22.61 -1.02
N ALA A 220 8.83 -21.94 -2.00
CA ALA A 220 8.15 -21.61 -3.25
C ALA A 220 8.01 -22.87 -4.11
N HIS A 221 6.82 -23.08 -4.66
CA HIS A 221 6.69 -24.00 -5.77
C HIS A 221 7.36 -23.37 -6.99
N THR A 222 7.97 -24.18 -7.85
CA THR A 222 8.81 -23.73 -8.98
C THR A 222 8.11 -22.78 -9.97
N GLU A 223 6.78 -22.66 -9.89
CA GLU A 223 5.96 -21.84 -10.79
C GLU A 223 5.23 -20.68 -10.08
N THR A 224 5.36 -20.53 -8.75
CA THR A 224 4.63 -19.48 -8.03
C THR A 224 5.26 -18.12 -8.24
N LEU A 225 6.59 -18.01 -8.11
CA LEU A 225 7.30 -16.73 -8.24
C LEU A 225 7.54 -16.38 -9.71
N LEU A 226 6.85 -15.34 -10.19
CA LEU A 226 6.89 -14.85 -11.57
C LEU A 226 7.83 -13.65 -11.76
N SER A 227 8.03 -12.85 -10.72
CA SER A 227 8.87 -11.66 -10.77
C SER A 227 9.65 -11.44 -9.48
N LEU A 228 10.95 -11.20 -9.63
CA LEU A 228 11.85 -10.89 -8.53
C LEU A 228 12.72 -9.70 -8.91
N ASN A 229 12.56 -8.58 -8.19
CA ASN A 229 13.34 -7.38 -8.38
C ASN A 229 14.19 -7.05 -7.14
N LEU A 230 15.50 -7.25 -7.30
CA LEU A 230 16.53 -7.02 -6.29
C LEU A 230 17.46 -5.86 -6.67
N SER A 231 17.10 -5.05 -7.67
CA SER A 231 17.96 -3.98 -8.17
C SER A 231 18.42 -3.04 -7.04
N GLY A 232 19.71 -2.68 -7.05
CA GLY A 232 20.31 -1.78 -6.05
C GLY A 232 20.36 -2.30 -4.62
N THR A 233 20.09 -3.59 -4.40
CA THR A 233 20.40 -4.29 -3.14
C THR A 233 21.82 -4.85 -3.16
N ARG A 234 22.30 -5.40 -2.03
CA ARG A 234 23.67 -5.94 -1.89
C ARG A 234 23.80 -7.41 -2.32
N VAL A 235 23.04 -7.86 -3.32
CA VAL A 235 23.25 -9.20 -3.90
C VAL A 235 24.63 -9.25 -4.53
N THR A 236 25.45 -10.19 -4.09
CA THR A 236 26.78 -10.44 -4.67
C THR A 236 26.65 -11.48 -5.79
N LEU A 237 27.54 -11.41 -6.79
CA LEU A 237 27.59 -12.36 -7.91
C LEU A 237 28.10 -13.77 -7.51
N GLN A 238 28.26 -14.05 -6.22
CA GLN A 238 28.65 -15.39 -5.80
C GLN A 238 27.46 -16.33 -6.02
N PRO A 239 27.64 -17.48 -6.69
CA PRO A 239 26.56 -18.43 -6.89
C PRO A 239 25.97 -18.80 -5.52
N LEU A 240 24.64 -18.71 -5.41
CA LEU A 240 23.91 -19.35 -4.31
C LEU A 240 24.30 -20.84 -4.36
N ARG A 241 24.96 -21.32 -3.31
CA ARG A 241 25.48 -22.69 -3.22
C ARG A 241 24.40 -23.70 -2.87
#